data_AF-A0A2E9JZE8-F1
#
_entry.id   AF-A0A2E9JZE8-F1
#
_cell.length_a   1.000
_cell.length_b   1.000
_cell.length_c   1.000
_cell.angle_alpha   90.00
_cell.angle_beta   90.00
_cell.angle_gamma   90.00
#
_symmetry.space_group_name_H-M   'P 1'
#
loop_
_entity.id
_entity.type
_entity.pdbx_description
1 polymer ?
#
loop_
_entity_poly.entity_id
_entity_poly.type
_entity_poly.pdbx_seq_one_letter_code
_entity_poly.pdbx_strand_id
1 'polypeptide(L)'
;MSILFFILALSACTLSGVCGAFSMRFIIERNREIAEQEDPRDTKIRDLQARVKLAANTSALDRSTAKTAGEHLELAHDRINQLLTETRKLHASLRNQQAVQGASNDEKELLTDKLSAATKQLETLRQRNQELEVELSVLNEPDLLVTQNDDDGEAEDGDIDPFKPTVTDDSPSLIQALTSELDRWKRHCHVLGDELKTQRHRIIEADQVAAHATIKIPEIDALTDIRGIGAVLVGKLHKLGICRYEDLLNLNAESLAQIRQLIPDFERRMERDGWLEQARMLCESKYQSATEPTDYASLS
;
A
#
# COMPACT_ATOMS: atom_id res chain seq x y z
N MET A 1 7.80 -69.57 -54.92
CA MET A 1 7.26 -69.40 -53.56
C MET A 1 5.75 -69.38 -53.67
N SER A 2 5.13 -70.52 -53.33
CA SER A 2 3.84 -70.97 -53.89
C SER A 2 2.61 -70.31 -53.25
N ILE A 3 1.61 -70.05 -54.09
CA ILE A 3 0.22 -69.65 -53.76
C ILE A 3 -0.38 -70.47 -52.61
N LEU A 4 0.02 -71.74 -52.47
CA LEU A 4 -0.35 -72.63 -51.37
C LEU A 4 -0.01 -72.06 -49.97
N PHE A 5 1.13 -71.39 -49.80
CA PHE A 5 1.50 -70.79 -48.50
C PHE A 5 0.57 -69.61 -48.14
N PHE A 6 0.16 -68.82 -49.12
CA PHE A 6 -0.78 -67.71 -48.90
C PHE A 6 -2.17 -68.21 -48.52
N ILE A 7 -2.65 -69.26 -49.18
CA ILE A 7 -3.96 -69.87 -48.85
C ILE A 7 -3.93 -70.49 -47.44
N LEU A 8 -2.83 -71.13 -47.06
CA LEU A 8 -2.68 -71.76 -45.74
C LEU A 8 -2.54 -70.71 -44.63
N ALA A 9 -1.86 -69.59 -44.88
CA ALA A 9 -1.79 -68.47 -43.94
C ALA A 9 -3.15 -67.77 -43.76
N LEU A 10 -3.91 -67.58 -44.85
CA LEU A 10 -5.25 -67.00 -44.79
C LEU A 10 -6.24 -67.90 -44.06
N SER A 11 -6.20 -69.22 -44.27
CA SER A 11 -7.06 -70.16 -43.54
C SER A 11 -6.71 -70.23 -42.06
N ALA A 12 -5.42 -70.21 -41.70
CA ALA A 12 -4.99 -70.17 -40.30
C ALA A 12 -5.45 -68.88 -39.59
N CYS A 13 -5.42 -67.74 -40.28
CA CYS A 13 -5.86 -66.46 -39.72
C CYS A 13 -7.37 -66.42 -39.48
N THR A 14 -8.18 -66.94 -40.43
CA THR A 14 -9.64 -67.00 -40.27
C THR A 14 -10.07 -68.01 -39.21
N LEU A 15 -9.41 -69.18 -39.12
CA LEU A 15 -9.65 -70.18 -38.09
C LEU A 15 -9.37 -69.64 -36.68
N SER A 16 -8.28 -68.89 -36.50
CA SER A 16 -7.96 -68.25 -35.21
C SER A 16 -9.00 -67.20 -34.80
N GLY A 17 -9.43 -66.35 -35.75
CA GLY A 17 -10.47 -65.35 -35.52
C GLY A 17 -11.82 -65.97 -35.12
N VAL A 18 -12.23 -67.05 -35.80
CA VAL A 18 -13.49 -67.75 -35.51
C VAL A 18 -13.43 -68.47 -34.15
N CYS A 19 -12.31 -69.14 -33.83
CA CYS A 19 -12.13 -69.78 -32.52
C CYS A 19 -12.14 -68.78 -31.36
N GLY A 20 -11.52 -67.60 -31.53
CA GLY A 20 -11.55 -66.54 -30.53
C GLY A 20 -12.97 -65.99 -30.28
N ALA A 21 -13.73 -65.74 -31.36
CA ALA A 21 -15.10 -65.27 -31.26
C ALA A 21 -16.04 -66.31 -30.62
N PHE A 22 -15.86 -67.60 -30.95
CA PHE A 22 -16.65 -68.68 -30.36
C PHE A 22 -16.34 -68.86 -28.87
N SER A 23 -15.08 -68.68 -28.47
CA SER A 23 -14.65 -68.76 -27.06
C SER A 23 -15.25 -67.63 -26.22
N MET A 24 -15.24 -66.38 -26.71
CA MET A 24 -15.92 -65.27 -26.03
C MET A 24 -17.42 -65.52 -25.91
N ARG A 25 -18.06 -65.98 -27.00
CA ARG A 25 -19.49 -66.27 -26.99
C ARG A 25 -19.84 -67.38 -25.99
N PHE A 26 -19.02 -68.43 -25.91
CA PHE A 26 -19.19 -69.52 -24.94
C PHE A 26 -19.03 -69.04 -23.49
N ILE A 27 -18.06 -68.17 -23.21
CA ILE A 27 -17.88 -67.58 -21.87
C ILE A 27 -19.10 -66.73 -21.49
N ILE A 28 -19.61 -65.92 -22.43
CA ILE A 28 -20.80 -65.09 -22.21
C ILE A 28 -22.04 -65.95 -21.97
N GLU A 29 -22.25 -66.98 -22.79
CA GLU A 29 -23.42 -67.86 -22.67
C GLU A 29 -23.38 -68.66 -21.36
N ARG A 30 -22.21 -69.18 -20.99
CA ARG A 30 -22.01 -69.88 -19.71
C ARG A 30 -22.23 -68.94 -18.52
N ASN A 31 -21.75 -67.69 -18.61
CA ASN A 31 -21.98 -66.70 -17.56
C ASN A 31 -23.46 -66.30 -17.48
N ARG A 32 -24.20 -66.33 -18.60
CA ARG A 32 -25.65 -66.10 -18.63
C ARG A 32 -26.40 -67.25 -17.95
N GLU A 33 -26.09 -68.49 -18.29
CA GLU A 33 -26.70 -69.66 -17.67
C GLU A 33 -26.45 -69.72 -16.15
N ILE A 34 -25.23 -69.39 -15.71
CA ILE A 34 -24.91 -69.28 -14.28
C ILE A 34 -25.74 -68.17 -13.62
N ALA A 35 -25.95 -67.05 -14.29
CA ALA A 35 -26.78 -65.95 -13.77
C ALA A 35 -28.27 -66.30 -13.71
N GLU A 36 -28.76 -67.14 -14.62
CA GLU A 36 -30.14 -67.66 -14.62
C GLU A 36 -30.36 -68.71 -13.51
N GLN A 37 -29.30 -69.37 -13.04
CA GLN A 37 -29.35 -70.45 -12.04
C GLN A 37 -28.94 -70.01 -10.62
N GLU A 38 -28.51 -68.77 -10.41
CA GLU A 38 -28.15 -68.23 -9.07
C GLU A 38 -29.40 -68.01 -8.19
N ASP A 39 -29.34 -68.47 -6.93
CA ASP A 39 -30.40 -68.24 -5.94
C ASP A 39 -30.55 -66.72 -5.67
N PRO A 40 -31.78 -66.17 -5.68
CA PRO A 40 -32.02 -64.74 -5.41
C PRO A 40 -31.52 -64.28 -4.03
N ARG A 41 -31.28 -65.19 -3.08
CA ARG A 41 -30.70 -64.84 -1.78
C ARG A 41 -29.21 -64.50 -1.87
N ASP A 42 -28.45 -65.19 -2.71
CA ASP A 42 -27.00 -64.99 -2.83
C ASP A 42 -26.67 -63.67 -3.55
N THR A 43 -27.46 -63.30 -4.55
CA THR A 43 -27.36 -61.99 -5.22
C THR A 43 -27.66 -60.85 -4.24
N LYS A 44 -28.68 -61.00 -3.38
CA LYS A 44 -29.00 -60.02 -2.33
C LYS A 44 -27.91 -59.94 -1.27
N ILE A 45 -27.31 -61.06 -0.86
CA ILE A 45 -26.18 -61.07 0.08
C ILE A 45 -24.97 -60.33 -0.53
N ARG A 46 -24.66 -60.58 -1.82
CA ARG A 46 -23.58 -59.89 -2.53
C ARG A 46 -23.84 -58.38 -2.65
N ASP A 47 -25.06 -57.97 -2.99
CA ASP A 47 -25.45 -56.56 -3.03
C ASP A 47 -25.36 -55.91 -1.64
N LEU A 48 -25.86 -56.56 -0.59
CA LEU A 48 -25.73 -56.06 0.77
C LEU A 48 -24.26 -55.95 1.20
N GLN A 49 -23.42 -56.92 0.88
CA GLN A 49 -21.98 -56.84 1.15
C GLN A 49 -21.32 -55.71 0.37
N ALA A 50 -21.71 -55.46 -0.88
CA ALA A 50 -21.22 -54.35 -1.68
C ALA A 50 -21.65 -53.01 -1.06
N ARG A 51 -22.90 -52.86 -0.63
CA ARG A 51 -23.41 -51.67 0.07
C ARG A 51 -22.70 -51.44 1.40
N VAL A 52 -22.47 -52.49 2.19
CA VAL A 52 -21.71 -52.40 3.45
C VAL A 52 -20.28 -51.95 3.19
N LYS A 53 -19.62 -52.49 2.16
CA LYS A 53 -18.27 -52.04 1.77
C LYS A 53 -18.25 -50.58 1.32
N LEU A 54 -19.22 -50.17 0.51
CA LEU A 54 -19.36 -48.77 0.09
C LEU A 54 -19.59 -47.86 1.29
N ALA A 55 -20.51 -48.20 2.19
CA ALA A 55 -20.78 -47.45 3.41
C ALA A 55 -19.54 -47.38 4.35
N ALA A 56 -18.77 -48.48 4.43
CA ALA A 56 -17.52 -48.48 5.17
C ALA A 56 -16.49 -47.53 4.55
N ASN A 57 -16.34 -47.54 3.22
CA ASN A 57 -15.45 -46.64 2.50
C ASN A 57 -15.87 -45.17 2.63
N THR A 58 -17.17 -44.86 2.54
CA THR A 58 -17.68 -43.49 2.75
C THR A 58 -17.42 -43.04 4.19
N SER A 59 -17.70 -43.88 5.19
CA SER A 59 -17.40 -43.55 6.59
C SER A 59 -15.90 -43.33 6.87
N ALA A 60 -15.02 -43.99 6.11
CA ALA A 60 -13.59 -43.81 6.22
C ALA A 60 -13.16 -42.48 5.59
N LEU A 61 -13.74 -42.13 4.42
CA LEU A 61 -13.56 -40.82 3.79
C LEU A 61 -14.04 -39.71 4.72
N ASP A 62 -15.25 -39.81 5.26
CA ASP A 62 -15.83 -38.83 6.19
C ASP A 62 -14.97 -38.65 7.46
N ARG A 63 -14.36 -39.73 7.96
CA ARG A 63 -13.41 -39.65 9.07
C ARG A 63 -12.12 -38.92 8.68
N SER A 64 -11.61 -39.12 7.47
CA SER A 64 -10.42 -38.41 6.99
C SER A 64 -10.71 -36.92 6.79
N THR A 65 -11.86 -36.57 6.21
CA THR A 65 -12.25 -35.18 5.99
C THR A 65 -12.54 -34.46 7.30
N ALA A 66 -13.13 -35.13 8.29
CA ALA A 66 -13.31 -34.58 9.63
C ALA A 66 -11.98 -34.32 10.35
N LYS A 67 -10.98 -35.20 10.19
CA LYS A 67 -9.62 -34.98 10.73
C LYS A 67 -8.96 -33.77 10.09
N THR A 68 -8.95 -33.68 8.75
CA THR A 68 -8.36 -32.52 8.06
C THR A 68 -9.08 -31.22 8.44
N ALA A 69 -10.40 -31.25 8.61
CA ALA A 69 -11.16 -30.09 9.08
C ALA A 69 -10.78 -29.67 10.51
N GLY A 70 -10.52 -30.64 11.39
CA GLY A 70 -10.01 -30.38 12.75
C GLY A 70 -8.63 -29.74 12.74
N GLU A 71 -7.71 -30.24 11.91
CA GLU A 71 -6.37 -29.67 11.73
C GLU A 71 -6.42 -28.24 11.18
N HIS A 72 -7.28 -27.98 10.20
CA HIS A 72 -7.50 -26.61 9.69
C HIS A 72 -8.06 -25.67 10.75
N LEU A 73 -8.94 -26.17 11.62
CA LEU A 73 -9.49 -25.38 12.72
C LEU A 73 -8.41 -25.05 13.75
N GLU A 74 -7.56 -26.00 14.13
CA GLU A 74 -6.44 -25.77 15.05
C GLU A 74 -5.45 -24.74 14.49
N LEU A 75 -5.05 -24.90 13.21
CA LEU A 75 -4.17 -23.95 12.53
C LEU A 75 -4.79 -22.53 12.47
N ALA A 76 -6.11 -22.43 12.25
CA ALA A 76 -6.80 -21.15 12.25
C ALA A 76 -6.80 -20.50 13.65
N HIS A 77 -7.01 -21.28 14.72
CA HIS A 77 -6.93 -20.76 16.09
C HIS A 77 -5.54 -20.26 16.43
N ASP A 78 -4.50 -21.01 16.07
CA ASP A 78 -3.10 -20.59 16.28
C ASP A 78 -2.78 -19.30 15.53
N ARG A 79 -3.24 -19.18 14.28
CA ARG A 79 -3.06 -17.95 13.49
C ARG A 79 -3.78 -16.76 14.12
N ILE A 80 -5.00 -16.95 14.63
CA ILE A 80 -5.74 -15.91 15.35
C ILE A 80 -4.97 -15.48 16.61
N ASN A 81 -4.48 -16.44 17.39
CA ASN A 81 -3.71 -16.14 18.60
C ASN A 81 -2.42 -15.37 18.27
N GLN A 82 -1.71 -15.76 17.21
CA GLN A 82 -0.55 -15.02 16.72
C GLN A 82 -0.92 -13.57 16.38
N LEU A 83 -1.96 -13.35 15.58
CA LEU A 83 -2.42 -12.01 15.21
C LEU A 83 -2.85 -11.19 16.44
N LEU A 84 -3.50 -11.81 17.44
CA LEU A 84 -3.83 -11.15 18.70
C LEU A 84 -2.59 -10.74 19.50
N THR A 85 -1.51 -11.51 19.46
CA THR A 85 -0.25 -11.12 20.11
C THR A 85 0.46 -9.98 19.35
N GLU A 86 0.46 -10.02 18.02
CA GLU A 86 1.04 -8.98 17.17
C GLU A 86 0.31 -7.66 17.34
N THR A 87 -1.03 -7.68 17.30
CA THR A 87 -1.86 -6.48 17.54
C THR A 87 -1.63 -5.88 18.92
N ARG A 88 -1.53 -6.71 19.98
CA ARG A 88 -1.17 -6.20 21.33
C ARG A 88 0.21 -5.54 21.36
N LYS A 89 1.22 -6.13 20.69
CA LYS A 89 2.57 -5.53 20.60
C LYS A 89 2.54 -4.20 19.86
N LEU A 90 1.83 -4.14 18.73
CA LEU A 90 1.67 -2.91 17.95
C LEU A 90 0.94 -1.82 18.76
N HIS A 91 -0.14 -2.17 19.46
CA HIS A 91 -0.85 -1.24 20.35
C HIS A 91 0.05 -0.71 21.48
N ALA A 92 0.90 -1.56 22.08
CA ALA A 92 1.85 -1.13 23.10
C ALA A 92 2.92 -0.18 22.54
N SER A 93 3.45 -0.48 21.35
CA SER A 93 4.39 0.40 20.64
C SER A 93 3.77 1.76 20.32
N LEU A 94 2.54 1.77 19.80
CA LEU A 94 1.82 3.01 19.48
C LEU A 94 1.56 3.86 20.73
N ARG A 95 1.14 3.24 21.84
CA ARG A 95 0.96 3.94 23.12
C ARG A 95 2.27 4.56 23.62
N ASN A 96 3.38 3.83 23.52
CA ASN A 96 4.69 4.35 23.90
C ASN A 96 5.10 5.53 23.01
N GLN A 97 4.86 5.44 21.69
CA GLN A 97 5.13 6.53 20.75
C GLN A 97 4.28 7.77 21.06
N GLN A 98 3.00 7.58 21.36
CA GLN A 98 2.10 8.68 21.76
C GLN A 98 2.56 9.33 23.07
N ALA A 99 3.03 8.56 24.04
CA ALA A 99 3.56 9.10 25.29
C ALA A 99 4.83 9.94 25.06
N VAL A 100 5.74 9.47 24.20
CA VAL A 100 6.95 10.22 23.82
C VAL A 100 6.61 11.50 23.06
N GLN A 101 5.65 11.44 22.13
CA GLN A 101 5.18 12.63 21.41
C GLN A 101 4.47 13.63 22.33
N GLY A 102 3.66 13.15 23.28
CA GLY A 102 3.03 13.99 24.30
C GLY A 102 4.07 14.75 25.11
N ALA A 103 5.07 14.05 25.67
CA ALA A 103 6.15 14.69 26.41
C ALA A 103 6.93 15.73 25.57
N SER A 104 7.18 15.44 24.28
CA SER A 104 7.83 16.41 23.38
C SER A 104 6.95 17.63 23.07
N ASN A 105 5.63 17.46 23.01
CA ASN A 105 4.70 18.58 22.82
C ASN A 105 4.62 19.44 24.07
N ASP A 106 4.56 18.83 25.26
CA ASP A 106 4.58 19.55 26.54
C ASP A 106 5.87 20.38 26.69
N GLU A 107 7.01 19.82 26.27
CA GLU A 107 8.29 20.54 26.26
C GLU A 107 8.28 21.72 25.27
N LYS A 108 7.70 21.54 24.07
CA LYS A 108 7.54 22.62 23.10
C LYS A 108 6.64 23.73 23.64
N GLU A 109 5.52 23.38 24.29
CA GLU A 109 4.59 24.34 24.89
C GLU A 109 5.31 25.17 25.96
N LEU A 110 6.06 24.53 26.86
CA LEU A 110 6.86 25.21 27.86
C LEU A 110 7.91 26.16 27.24
N LEU A 111 8.58 25.72 26.17
CA LEU A 111 9.55 26.55 25.47
C LEU A 111 8.88 27.74 24.77
N THR A 112 7.70 27.56 24.19
CA THR A 112 6.94 28.66 23.58
C THR A 112 6.48 29.67 24.62
N ASP A 113 6.06 29.22 25.81
CA ASP A 113 5.68 30.11 26.90
C ASP A 113 6.87 30.92 27.41
N LYS A 114 8.02 30.25 27.62
CA LYS A 114 9.28 30.90 27.99
C LYS A 114 9.72 31.91 26.93
N LEU A 115 9.59 31.59 25.65
CA LEU A 115 9.90 32.49 24.55
C LEU A 115 8.97 33.72 24.60
N SER A 116 7.66 33.52 24.77
CA SER A 116 6.70 34.63 24.86
C SER A 116 6.95 35.54 26.08
N ALA A 117 7.38 34.97 27.20
CA ALA A 117 7.73 35.72 28.39
C ALA A 117 9.00 36.56 28.15
N ALA A 118 10.03 35.95 27.53
CA ALA A 118 11.25 36.64 27.18
C ALA A 118 11.02 37.77 26.16
N THR A 119 10.13 37.57 25.17
CA THR A 119 9.79 38.62 24.21
C THR A 119 9.07 39.79 24.87
N LYS A 120 8.14 39.52 25.80
CA LYS A 120 7.49 40.57 26.60
C LYS A 120 8.52 41.36 27.40
N GLN A 121 9.48 40.68 28.03
CA GLN A 121 10.56 41.36 28.76
C GLN A 121 11.41 42.25 27.83
N LEU A 122 11.81 41.76 26.66
CA LEU A 122 12.52 42.57 25.67
C LEU A 122 11.72 43.80 25.22
N GLU A 123 10.41 43.65 25.04
CA GLU A 123 9.54 44.75 24.67
C GLU A 123 9.45 45.81 25.77
N THR A 124 9.33 45.40 27.04
CA THR A 124 9.38 46.34 28.17
C THR A 124 10.72 47.06 28.27
N LEU A 125 11.84 46.37 28.04
CA LEU A 125 13.17 46.98 28.05
C LEU A 125 13.38 47.93 26.87
N ARG A 126 12.81 47.62 25.70
CA ARG A 126 12.81 48.53 24.54
C ARG A 126 12.01 49.79 24.83
N GLN A 127 10.82 49.65 25.41
CA GLN A 127 9.99 50.77 25.80
C GLN A 127 10.74 51.66 26.81
N ARG A 128 11.39 51.07 27.82
CA ARG A 128 12.18 51.85 28.79
C ARG A 128 13.38 52.55 28.15
N ASN A 129 14.06 51.92 27.19
CA ASN A 129 15.13 52.59 26.44
C ASN A 129 14.60 53.77 25.62
N GLN A 130 13.46 53.63 24.93
CA GLN A 130 12.85 54.74 24.20
C GLN A 130 12.45 55.90 25.13
N GLU A 131 11.92 55.61 26.31
CA GLU A 131 11.64 56.64 27.33
C GLU A 131 12.91 57.36 27.76
N LEU A 132 14.00 56.62 28.03
CA LEU A 132 15.29 57.21 28.40
C LEU A 132 15.88 58.06 27.28
N GLU A 133 15.76 57.64 26.02
CA GLU A 133 16.17 58.44 24.86
C GLU A 133 15.38 59.75 24.78
N VAL A 134 14.07 59.72 25.05
CA VAL A 134 13.24 60.93 25.11
C VAL A 134 13.62 61.80 26.30
N GLU A 135 13.82 61.23 27.49
CA GLU A 135 14.28 61.97 28.68
C GLU A 135 15.61 62.70 28.40
N LEU A 136 16.56 62.04 27.75
CA LEU A 136 17.83 62.65 27.33
C LEU A 136 17.64 63.75 26.28
N SER A 137 16.72 63.56 25.33
CA SER A 137 16.41 64.58 24.31
C SER A 137 15.78 65.85 24.91
N VAL A 138 15.00 65.70 25.99
CA VAL A 138 14.34 66.80 26.71
C VAL A 138 15.32 67.56 27.60
N LEU A 139 16.34 66.89 28.15
CA LEU A 139 17.40 67.52 28.94
C LEU A 139 18.47 68.21 28.09
N ASN A 140 18.53 67.91 26.78
CA ASN A 140 19.49 68.48 25.86
C ASN A 140 18.87 69.59 25.00
N GLU A 141 18.46 70.69 25.63
CA GLU A 141 18.34 71.99 24.95
C GLU A 141 19.75 72.57 24.74
N PRO A 142 20.06 73.16 23.57
CA PRO A 142 21.39 73.66 23.27
C PRO A 142 21.63 74.98 23.98
N ASP A 143 22.46 74.97 25.04
CA ASP A 143 22.96 76.20 25.63
C ASP A 143 23.98 76.86 24.68
N LEU A 144 23.78 78.14 24.48
CA LEU A 144 24.33 78.96 23.42
C LEU A 144 25.54 79.72 23.99
N LEU A 145 26.75 79.22 23.76
CA LEU A 145 27.97 80.01 23.99
C LEU A 145 28.98 79.87 22.86
N VAL A 146 29.03 80.95 22.08
CA VAL A 146 30.18 81.37 21.28
C VAL A 146 31.31 81.76 22.23
N THR A 147 32.47 81.14 22.09
CA THR A 147 33.76 81.82 22.31
C THR A 147 34.71 81.43 21.21
N GLN A 148 34.97 82.40 20.32
CA GLN A 148 36.22 82.47 19.56
C GLN A 148 37.39 82.49 20.55
N ASN A 149 38.48 81.83 20.19
CA ASN A 149 39.83 82.33 20.37
C ASN A 149 40.71 81.62 19.33
N ASP A 150 41.14 82.40 18.34
CA ASP A 150 42.38 82.18 17.63
C ASP A 150 43.52 82.32 18.66
N ASP A 151 44.51 81.42 18.69
CA ASP A 151 45.86 81.75 19.13
C ASP A 151 46.89 80.74 18.61
N ASP A 152 47.97 81.31 18.09
CA ASP A 152 49.10 80.66 17.45
C ASP A 152 50.08 80.08 18.50
N GLY A 153 50.82 79.03 18.14
CA GLY A 153 51.92 78.57 19.01
C GLY A 153 52.61 77.30 18.57
N GLU A 154 53.71 77.46 17.84
CA GLU A 154 54.72 76.42 17.61
C GLU A 154 55.41 75.99 18.93
N ALA A 155 55.77 74.71 19.05
CA ALA A 155 57.15 74.25 19.32
C ALA A 155 57.21 72.74 19.65
N GLU A 156 58.40 72.22 19.38
CA GLU A 156 58.82 70.83 19.23
C GLU A 156 58.69 69.87 20.44
N ASP A 157 58.79 68.58 20.07
CA ASP A 157 59.73 67.58 20.62
C ASP A 157 59.07 66.37 21.33
N GLY A 158 59.57 65.18 20.99
CA GLY A 158 59.26 63.95 21.72
C GLY A 158 58.77 62.78 20.87
N ASP A 159 59.73 61.91 20.53
CA ASP A 159 59.61 60.57 19.98
C ASP A 159 58.49 59.66 20.58
N ILE A 160 58.21 58.61 19.79
CA ILE A 160 57.52 57.34 20.07
C ILE A 160 56.16 57.25 19.36
N ASP A 161 56.21 56.80 18.11
CA ASP A 161 55.05 56.27 17.41
C ASP A 161 54.76 54.84 17.91
N PRO A 162 53.71 54.59 18.72
CA PRO A 162 53.48 53.30 19.37
C PRO A 162 52.86 52.25 18.44
N PHE A 163 52.65 52.57 17.15
CA PHE A 163 51.80 51.77 16.26
C PHE A 163 52.48 51.28 14.98
N LYS A 164 53.80 51.09 14.99
CA LYS A 164 54.47 50.34 13.92
C LYS A 164 54.88 48.94 14.39
N PRO A 165 54.05 47.90 14.17
CA PRO A 165 54.47 46.54 14.46
C PRO A 165 55.53 46.11 13.44
N THR A 166 56.73 45.86 13.94
CA THR A 166 57.80 45.15 13.23
C THR A 166 57.43 43.67 13.15
N VAL A 167 57.17 43.20 11.93
CA VAL A 167 56.96 41.79 11.65
C VAL A 167 58.31 41.09 11.80
N THR A 168 58.45 40.33 12.88
CA THR A 168 59.48 39.29 13.02
C THR A 168 58.88 37.98 12.53
N ASP A 169 59.63 37.31 11.67
CA ASP A 169 59.31 36.02 11.07
C ASP A 169 59.15 34.91 12.14
N ASP A 170 58.39 33.88 11.76
CA ASP A 170 58.17 32.58 12.46
C ASP A 170 56.81 32.32 13.12
N SER A 171 55.75 33.04 12.72
CA SER A 171 54.37 32.54 12.86
C SER A 171 53.72 32.50 11.48
N PRO A 172 53.08 31.38 11.06
CA PRO A 172 52.39 31.36 9.78
C PRO A 172 51.39 32.51 9.80
N SER A 173 51.62 33.48 8.91
CA SER A 173 50.93 34.78 8.95
C SER A 173 49.44 34.58 9.18
N LEU A 174 48.81 35.41 10.02
CA LEU A 174 47.37 35.39 10.25
C LEU A 174 46.57 35.35 8.93
N ILE A 175 47.13 35.96 7.88
CA ILE A 175 46.64 35.92 6.50
C ILE A 175 46.62 34.49 5.92
N GLN A 176 47.66 33.69 6.15
CA GLN A 176 47.72 32.29 5.73
C GLN A 176 46.78 31.40 6.55
N ALA A 177 46.63 31.67 7.86
CA ALA A 177 45.65 30.99 8.69
C ALA A 177 44.21 31.28 8.22
N LEU A 178 43.87 32.55 8.03
CA LEU A 178 42.54 32.99 7.57
C LEU A 178 42.22 32.51 6.14
N THR A 179 43.20 32.45 5.23
CA THR A 179 42.98 31.89 3.89
C THR A 179 42.72 30.38 3.94
N SER A 180 43.44 29.65 4.80
CA SER A 180 43.19 28.21 4.99
C SER A 180 41.83 27.93 5.62
N GLU A 181 41.36 28.79 6.52
CA GLU A 181 40.02 28.71 7.11
C GLU A 181 38.95 29.06 6.07
N LEU A 182 39.17 30.06 5.24
CA LEU A 182 38.25 30.44 4.16
C LEU A 182 38.12 29.33 3.11
N ASP A 183 39.22 28.65 2.75
CA ASP A 183 39.21 27.49 1.85
C ASP A 183 38.61 26.24 2.49
N ARG A 184 38.74 26.07 3.80
CA ARG A 184 38.02 25.03 4.55
C ARG A 184 36.51 25.29 4.55
N TRP A 185 36.09 26.54 4.74
CA TRP A 185 34.69 26.92 4.74
C TRP A 185 34.05 26.79 3.36
N LYS A 186 34.74 27.21 2.29
CA LYS A 186 34.31 27.00 0.91
C LYS A 186 34.09 25.52 0.58
N ARG A 187 35.00 24.64 0.99
CA ARG A 187 34.85 23.19 0.82
C ARG A 187 33.65 22.66 1.60
N HIS A 188 33.44 23.15 2.83
CA HIS A 188 32.29 22.76 3.65
C HIS A 188 30.95 23.17 3.00
N CYS A 189 30.84 24.39 2.48
CA CYS A 189 29.65 24.84 1.75
C CYS A 189 29.40 24.02 0.47
N HIS A 190 30.45 23.59 -0.23
CA HIS A 190 30.31 22.74 -1.41
C HIS A 190 29.75 21.35 -1.05
N VAL A 191 30.30 20.73 0.00
CA VAL A 191 29.81 19.43 0.51
C VAL A 191 28.36 19.52 0.99
N LEU A 192 28.01 20.59 1.70
CA LEU A 192 26.61 20.84 2.09
C LEU A 192 25.69 21.02 0.88
N GLY A 193 26.17 21.69 -0.17
CA GLY A 193 25.44 21.85 -1.42
C GLY A 193 25.18 20.52 -2.13
N ASP A 194 26.17 19.63 -2.15
CA ASP A 194 26.02 18.31 -2.75
C ASP A 194 25.15 17.38 -1.90
N GLU A 195 25.25 17.44 -0.57
CA GLU A 195 24.35 16.71 0.32
C GLU A 195 22.90 17.21 0.19
N LEU A 196 22.67 18.52 0.05
CA LEU A 196 21.33 19.04 -0.22
C LEU A 196 20.78 18.55 -1.57
N LYS A 197 21.63 18.41 -2.60
CA LYS A 197 21.21 17.82 -3.87
C LYS A 197 20.87 16.34 -3.73
N THR A 198 21.66 15.55 -3.00
CA THR A 198 21.37 14.11 -2.80
C THR A 198 20.09 13.92 -2.00
N GLN A 199 19.87 14.71 -0.94
CA GLN A 199 18.63 14.69 -0.15
C GLN A 199 17.42 15.08 -1.01
N ARG A 200 17.53 16.12 -1.85
CA ARG A 200 16.45 16.50 -2.77
C ARG A 200 16.11 15.38 -3.77
N HIS A 201 17.12 14.70 -4.33
CA HIS A 201 16.87 13.57 -5.24
C HIS A 201 16.19 12.40 -4.51
N ARG A 202 16.60 12.08 -3.28
CA ARG A 202 15.96 11.04 -2.46
C ARG A 202 14.50 11.37 -2.14
N ILE A 203 14.18 12.64 -1.87
CA ILE A 203 12.79 13.07 -1.63
C ILE A 203 11.97 12.91 -2.91
N ILE A 204 12.48 13.32 -4.07
CA ILE A 204 11.78 13.16 -5.36
C ILE A 204 11.55 11.67 -5.67
N GLU A 205 12.54 10.83 -5.42
CA GLU A 205 12.43 9.38 -5.60
C GLU A 205 11.41 8.77 -4.62
N ALA A 206 11.42 9.18 -3.35
CA ALA A 206 10.45 8.76 -2.36
C ALA A 206 9.02 9.22 -2.70
N ASP A 207 8.86 10.41 -3.27
CA ASP A 207 7.57 10.96 -3.69
C ASP A 207 7.03 10.24 -4.95
N GLN A 208 7.90 9.85 -5.87
CA GLN A 208 7.54 9.00 -7.02
C GLN A 208 7.11 7.58 -6.59
N VAL A 209 7.79 7.02 -5.59
CA VAL A 209 7.42 5.72 -4.98
C VAL A 209 6.11 5.84 -4.22
N ALA A 210 5.89 6.95 -3.50
CA ALA A 210 4.61 7.22 -2.82
C ALA A 210 3.46 7.44 -3.81
N ALA A 211 3.69 8.14 -4.92
CA ALA A 211 2.71 8.33 -5.98
C ALA A 211 2.31 7.00 -6.65
N HIS A 212 3.25 6.07 -6.85
CA HIS A 212 2.95 4.72 -7.35
C HIS A 212 2.31 3.80 -6.29
N ALA A 213 2.58 4.02 -5.00
CA ALA A 213 1.99 3.25 -3.90
C ALA A 213 0.60 3.77 -3.48
N THR A 214 0.17 4.91 -4.01
CA THR A 214 -1.19 5.42 -3.80
C THR A 214 -2.14 4.62 -4.69
N ILE A 215 -2.56 3.45 -4.21
CA ILE A 215 -3.78 2.81 -4.70
C ILE A 215 -4.88 3.85 -4.46
N LYS A 216 -5.25 4.56 -5.54
CA LYS A 216 -6.40 5.45 -5.59
C LYS A 216 -7.58 4.63 -5.07
N ILE A 217 -8.02 4.90 -3.85
CA ILE A 217 -9.17 4.22 -3.25
C ILE A 217 -10.31 4.46 -4.23
N PRO A 218 -10.78 3.43 -4.96
CA PRO A 218 -11.80 3.66 -5.96
C PRO A 218 -13.02 4.19 -5.23
N GLU A 219 -13.54 5.32 -5.70
CA GLU A 219 -14.81 5.84 -5.21
C GLU A 219 -15.85 4.72 -5.33
N ILE A 220 -16.39 4.27 -4.19
CA ILE A 220 -17.27 3.10 -4.13
C ILE A 220 -18.68 3.57 -4.44
N ASP A 221 -19.26 3.07 -5.52
CA ASP A 221 -20.65 3.31 -5.88
C ASP A 221 -21.60 2.39 -5.10
N ALA A 222 -22.82 2.87 -4.87
CA ALA A 222 -23.87 2.09 -4.22
C ALA A 222 -24.51 1.11 -5.22
N LEU A 223 -23.83 0.00 -5.54
CA LEU A 223 -24.36 -1.05 -6.43
C LEU A 223 -25.72 -1.63 -5.98
N THR A 224 -26.17 -1.34 -4.75
CA THR A 224 -27.51 -1.64 -4.23
C THR A 224 -28.64 -0.91 -4.96
N ASP A 225 -28.35 0.16 -5.70
CA ASP A 225 -29.35 0.93 -6.45
C ASP A 225 -29.86 0.16 -7.68
N ILE A 226 -29.11 -0.86 -8.11
CA ILE A 226 -29.51 -1.77 -9.19
C ILE A 226 -30.47 -2.83 -8.63
N ARG A 227 -31.64 -2.95 -9.25
CA ARG A 227 -32.69 -3.90 -8.86
C ARG A 227 -32.19 -5.34 -9.00
N GLY A 228 -32.22 -6.09 -7.90
CA GLY A 228 -31.75 -7.49 -7.86
C GLY A 228 -30.34 -7.66 -7.29
N ILE A 229 -29.60 -6.56 -7.08
CA ILE A 229 -28.32 -6.56 -6.38
C ILE A 229 -28.56 -6.22 -4.89
N GLY A 230 -28.66 -7.26 -4.05
CA GLY A 230 -28.75 -7.08 -2.60
C GLY A 230 -27.39 -6.87 -1.93
N ALA A 231 -27.37 -6.41 -0.67
CA ALA A 231 -26.16 -6.15 0.11
C ALA A 231 -25.16 -7.33 0.16
N VAL A 232 -25.67 -8.57 0.18
CA VAL A 232 -24.83 -9.78 0.14
C VAL A 232 -24.09 -9.91 -1.19
N LEU A 233 -24.73 -9.54 -2.29
CA LEU A 233 -24.12 -9.60 -3.61
C LEU A 233 -23.09 -8.48 -3.80
N VAL A 234 -23.39 -7.28 -3.31
CA VAL A 234 -22.43 -6.16 -3.27
C VAL A 234 -21.17 -6.56 -2.52
N GLY A 235 -21.29 -7.20 -1.35
CA GLY A 235 -20.13 -7.68 -0.60
C GLY A 235 -19.30 -8.73 -1.36
N LYS A 236 -19.91 -9.51 -2.26
CA LYS A 236 -19.18 -10.43 -3.14
C LYS A 236 -18.51 -9.73 -4.33
N LEU A 237 -19.18 -8.74 -4.92
CA LEU A 237 -18.65 -7.93 -6.02
C LEU A 237 -17.47 -7.06 -5.56
N HIS A 238 -17.57 -6.44 -4.38
CA HIS A 238 -16.47 -5.66 -3.80
C HIS A 238 -15.24 -6.53 -3.51
N LYS A 239 -15.43 -7.79 -3.09
CA LYS A 239 -14.31 -8.73 -2.90
C LYS A 239 -13.59 -9.08 -4.20
N LEU A 240 -14.27 -8.96 -5.34
CA LEU A 240 -13.71 -9.14 -6.68
C LEU A 240 -13.14 -7.84 -7.26
N GLY A 241 -13.19 -6.73 -6.50
CA GLY A 241 -12.70 -5.42 -6.95
C GLY A 241 -13.69 -4.64 -7.81
N ILE A 242 -14.93 -5.11 -7.97
CA ILE A 242 -15.98 -4.42 -8.72
C ILE A 242 -16.71 -3.50 -7.74
N CYS A 243 -16.40 -2.20 -7.80
CA CYS A 243 -16.93 -1.21 -6.85
C CYS A 243 -17.67 -0.05 -7.55
N ARG A 244 -17.55 0.10 -8.87
CA ARG A 244 -18.19 1.18 -9.64
C ARG A 244 -19.21 0.66 -10.65
N TYR A 245 -20.13 1.53 -11.07
CA TYR A 245 -21.07 1.21 -12.16
C TYR A 245 -20.35 0.92 -13.48
N GLU A 246 -19.26 1.63 -13.77
CA GLU A 246 -18.42 1.42 -14.96
C GLU A 246 -17.74 0.05 -14.97
N ASP A 247 -17.29 -0.44 -13.81
CA ASP A 247 -16.63 -1.75 -13.70
C ASP A 247 -17.61 -2.89 -14.01
N LEU A 248 -18.89 -2.69 -13.69
CA LEU A 248 -19.96 -3.63 -14.00
C LEU A 248 -20.33 -3.62 -15.49
N LEU A 249 -20.08 -2.52 -16.21
CA LEU A 249 -20.25 -2.43 -17.66
C LEU A 249 -19.04 -3.00 -18.43
N ASN A 250 -17.84 -2.88 -17.87
CA ASN A 250 -16.58 -3.32 -18.47
C ASN A 250 -16.13 -4.71 -17.97
N LEU A 251 -17.07 -5.64 -17.78
CA LEU A 251 -16.74 -6.99 -17.33
C LEU A 251 -16.02 -7.80 -18.41
N ASN A 252 -14.77 -8.19 -18.12
CA ASN A 252 -14.00 -9.10 -18.97
C ASN A 252 -14.40 -10.56 -18.75
N ALA A 253 -14.11 -11.41 -19.74
CA ALA A 253 -14.41 -12.85 -19.69
C ALA A 253 -13.79 -13.56 -18.47
N GLU A 254 -12.60 -13.14 -18.05
CA GLU A 254 -11.92 -13.65 -16.85
C GLU A 254 -12.66 -13.28 -15.57
N SER A 255 -13.07 -12.00 -15.43
CA SER A 255 -13.86 -11.53 -14.30
C SER A 255 -15.20 -12.26 -14.22
N LEU A 256 -15.87 -12.49 -15.35
CA LEU A 256 -17.09 -13.28 -15.40
C LEU A 256 -16.89 -14.73 -14.93
N ALA A 257 -15.76 -15.37 -15.28
CA ALA A 257 -15.46 -16.72 -14.82
C ALA A 257 -15.28 -16.78 -13.28
N GLN A 258 -14.59 -15.79 -12.70
CA GLN A 258 -14.41 -15.68 -11.26
C GLN A 258 -15.74 -15.41 -10.53
N ILE A 259 -16.58 -14.53 -11.09
CA ILE A 259 -17.91 -14.23 -10.55
C ILE A 259 -18.79 -15.49 -10.56
N ARG A 260 -18.79 -16.28 -11.64
CA ARG A 260 -19.58 -17.52 -11.76
C ARG A 260 -19.22 -18.56 -10.71
N GLN A 261 -17.95 -18.61 -10.28
CA GLN A 261 -17.52 -19.51 -9.20
C GLN A 261 -18.08 -19.09 -7.83
N LEU A 262 -18.23 -17.78 -7.59
CA LEU A 262 -18.69 -17.24 -6.30
C LEU A 262 -20.21 -17.04 -6.21
N ILE A 263 -20.86 -16.83 -7.36
CA ILE A 263 -22.29 -16.52 -7.50
C ILE A 263 -22.90 -17.42 -8.57
N PRO A 264 -23.66 -18.45 -8.17
CA PRO A 264 -24.42 -19.27 -9.11
C PRO A 264 -25.45 -18.44 -9.87
N ASP A 265 -25.59 -18.71 -11.17
CA ASP A 265 -26.56 -18.07 -12.07
C ASP A 265 -26.43 -16.54 -12.21
N PHE A 266 -25.22 -15.99 -12.02
CA PHE A 266 -24.97 -14.55 -12.13
C PHE A 266 -25.47 -13.94 -13.45
N GLU A 267 -25.13 -14.57 -14.58
CA GLU A 267 -25.50 -14.09 -15.92
C GLU A 267 -27.01 -14.07 -16.13
N ARG A 268 -27.71 -15.15 -15.74
CA ARG A 268 -29.17 -15.22 -15.85
C ARG A 268 -29.84 -14.12 -15.01
N ARG A 269 -29.30 -13.80 -13.84
CA ARG A 269 -29.82 -12.71 -12.99
C ARG A 269 -29.53 -11.34 -13.60
N MET A 270 -28.33 -11.14 -14.11
CA MET A 270 -27.91 -9.91 -14.80
C MET A 270 -28.80 -9.61 -16.01
N GLU A 271 -29.17 -10.63 -16.80
CA GLU A 271 -30.09 -10.51 -17.93
C GLU A 271 -31.55 -10.31 -17.51
N ARG A 272 -32.05 -11.14 -16.60
CA ARG A 272 -33.45 -11.07 -16.13
C ARG A 272 -33.78 -9.75 -15.46
N ASP A 273 -32.87 -9.27 -14.62
CA ASP A 273 -33.07 -8.06 -13.82
C ASP A 273 -32.48 -6.82 -14.51
N GLY A 274 -31.85 -6.98 -15.69
CA GLY A 274 -31.39 -5.88 -16.54
C GLY A 274 -30.30 -5.02 -15.92
N TRP A 275 -29.32 -5.61 -15.26
CA TRP A 275 -28.32 -4.86 -14.48
C TRP A 275 -27.44 -3.96 -15.34
N LEU A 276 -27.08 -4.38 -16.56
CA LEU A 276 -26.25 -3.59 -17.47
C LEU A 276 -26.94 -2.29 -17.89
N GLU A 277 -28.23 -2.34 -18.19
CA GLU A 277 -28.98 -1.15 -18.60
C GLU A 277 -29.19 -0.18 -17.43
N GLN A 278 -29.47 -0.72 -16.23
CA GLN A 278 -29.58 0.09 -15.02
C GLN A 278 -28.24 0.72 -14.62
N ALA A 279 -27.15 -0.04 -14.68
CA ALA A 279 -25.81 0.47 -14.43
C ALA A 279 -25.45 1.58 -15.42
N ARG A 280 -25.81 1.45 -16.70
CA ARG A 280 -25.61 2.51 -17.70
C ARG A 280 -26.38 3.78 -17.35
N MET A 281 -27.65 3.69 -17.01
CA MET A 281 -28.46 4.86 -16.62
C MET A 281 -27.92 5.53 -15.35
N LEU A 282 -27.51 4.76 -14.35
CA LEU A 282 -26.92 5.27 -13.11
C LEU A 282 -25.55 5.91 -13.34
N CYS A 283 -24.74 5.31 -14.22
CA CYS A 283 -23.45 5.83 -14.64
C CYS A 283 -23.63 7.18 -15.36
N GLU A 284 -24.56 7.26 -16.32
CA GLU A 284 -24.87 8.50 -17.03
C GLU A 284 -25.39 9.57 -16.05
N SER A 285 -26.35 9.24 -15.19
CA SER A 285 -26.85 10.19 -14.19
C SER A 285 -25.78 10.68 -13.22
N LYS A 286 -24.79 9.86 -12.85
CA LYS A 286 -23.74 10.21 -11.88
C LYS A 286 -22.56 10.94 -12.53
N TYR A 287 -22.20 10.60 -13.76
CA TYR A 287 -20.98 11.08 -14.42
C TYR A 287 -21.22 12.13 -15.53
N GLN A 288 -22.42 12.22 -16.14
CA GLN A 288 -22.73 13.32 -17.09
C GLN A 288 -23.01 14.65 -16.37
N SER A 289 -23.43 14.67 -15.11
CA SER A 289 -23.62 15.93 -14.36
C SER A 289 -22.31 16.64 -14.01
N ALA A 290 -21.15 16.00 -14.25
CA ALA A 290 -19.82 16.56 -14.04
C ALA A 290 -19.20 17.17 -15.31
N THR A 291 -19.85 17.01 -16.48
CA THR A 291 -19.32 17.42 -17.79
C THR A 291 -20.23 18.38 -18.54
N GLU A 292 -21.07 19.17 -17.86
CA GLU A 292 -21.57 20.41 -18.47
C GLU A 292 -20.39 21.42 -18.55
N PRO A 293 -19.94 21.82 -19.75
CA PRO A 293 -18.98 22.89 -19.89
C PRO A 293 -19.69 24.18 -19.46
N THR A 294 -19.23 24.77 -18.36
CA THR A 294 -19.60 26.14 -18.00
C THR A 294 -19.29 27.04 -19.19
N ASP A 295 -20.35 27.51 -19.86
CA ASP A 295 -20.34 28.54 -20.89
C ASP A 295 -19.82 29.85 -20.29
N TYR A 296 -18.49 30.01 -20.29
CA TYR A 296 -17.80 31.26 -20.01
C TYR A 296 -17.33 31.92 -21.31
N ALA A 297 -18.18 31.94 -22.35
CA ALA A 297 -17.90 32.71 -23.59
C ALA A 297 -18.91 33.83 -23.85
N SER A 298 -19.74 34.18 -22.87
CA SER A 298 -20.64 35.33 -22.94
C SER A 298 -20.46 36.20 -21.69
N LEU A 299 -19.42 37.04 -21.67
CA LEU A 299 -19.37 38.38 -21.07
C LEU A 299 -17.92 38.90 -21.03
N SER A 300 -17.75 40.13 -21.54
CA SER A 300 -16.52 40.95 -21.67
C SER A 300 -15.67 40.73 -22.91
#